data_AF-A0A162J264-F1
#
_entry.id   AF-A0A162J264-F1
#
_cell.length_a   1.000
_cell.length_b   1.000
_cell.length_c   1.000
_cell.angle_alpha   90.00
_cell.angle_beta   90.00
_cell.angle_gamma   90.00
#
_symmetry.space_group_name_H-M   'P 1'
#
loop_
_entity.id
_entity.type
_entity.pdbx_description
1 polymer ?
#
loop_
_entity_poly.entity_id
_entity_poly.type
_entity_poly.pdbx_seq_one_letter_code
_entity_poly.pdbx_strand_id
1 'polypeptide(L)' 'MLDGSVHPGRVFDRTIDLEDTPSGYAAMDERSALKVLVTP' A
#
# COMPACT_ATOMS: atom_id res chain seq x y z
N MET A 1 -19.24 -2.73 -13.44
CA MET A 1 -19.16 -4.19 -13.22
C MET A 1 -17.80 -4.47 -12.57
N LEU A 2 -17.73 -5.35 -11.56
CA LEU A 2 -16.47 -5.88 -11.02
C LEU A 2 -16.33 -7.31 -11.55
N ASP A 3 -15.87 -7.44 -12.80
CA ASP A 3 -15.84 -8.71 -13.54
C ASP A 3 -14.53 -9.51 -13.36
N GLY A 4 -13.61 -9.00 -12.53
CA GLY A 4 -12.32 -9.63 -12.26
C GLY A 4 -11.27 -9.44 -13.34
N SER A 5 -11.53 -8.65 -14.39
CA SER A 5 -10.55 -8.33 -15.43
C SER A 5 -9.34 -7.54 -14.92
N VAL A 6 -9.51 -6.81 -13.81
CA VAL A 6 -8.45 -6.07 -13.11
C VAL A 6 -8.43 -6.51 -11.65
N HIS A 7 -7.23 -6.61 -11.09
CA HIS A 7 -6.99 -6.89 -9.67
C HIS A 7 -6.34 -5.68 -8.99
N PRO A 8 -7.13 -4.68 -8.53
CA PRO A 8 -6.60 -3.45 -7.95
C PRO A 8 -5.69 -3.69 -6.74
N GLY A 9 -5.94 -4.74 -5.94
CA GLY A 9 -5.14 -5.05 -4.77
C GLY A 9 -3.67 -5.38 -5.05
N ARG A 10 -3.29 -5.71 -6.30
CA ARG A 10 -1.89 -6.00 -6.64
C ARG A 10 -0.97 -4.77 -6.64
N VAL A 11 -1.52 -3.56 -6.49
CA VAL A 11 -0.71 -2.34 -6.40
C VAL A 11 0.01 -2.21 -5.06
N PHE A 12 -0.48 -2.88 -4.01
CA PHE A 12 0.14 -2.87 -2.69
C PHE A 12 1.42 -3.71 -2.70
N ASP A 13 2.56 -3.05 -2.52
CA ASP A 13 3.89 -3.64 -2.52
C ASP A 13 4.51 -3.68 -1.11
N ARG A 14 3.82 -3.11 -0.12
CA ARG A 14 4.22 -3.13 1.29
C ARG A 14 3.01 -3.23 2.22
N THR A 15 3.18 -3.92 3.34
CA THR A 15 2.21 -3.98 4.44
C THR A 15 2.87 -3.50 5.72
N ILE A 16 2.16 -2.70 6.51
CA ILE A 16 2.61 -2.14 7.79
C ILE A 16 1.49 -2.16 8.82
N ASP A 17 1.85 -2.08 10.10
CA ASP A 17 0.90 -1.89 11.19
C ASP A 17 0.45 -0.42 11.30
N LEU A 18 -0.66 -0.17 12.01
CA LEU A 18 -1.24 1.17 12.15
C LEU A 18 -0.26 2.20 12.73
N GLU A 19 0.55 1.80 13.71
CA GLU A 19 1.58 2.63 14.35
C GLU A 19 2.69 3.09 13.40
N ASP A 20 2.94 2.33 12.34
CA ASP A 20 4.00 2.60 11.37
C ASP A 20 3.56 3.53 10.22
N THR A 21 2.31 4.02 10.25
CA THR A 21 1.75 4.91 9.20
C THR A 21 2.70 6.06 8.80
N PRO A 22 3.38 6.76 9.74
CA PRO A 22 4.34 7.82 9.36
C PRO A 22 5.49 7.31 8.48
N SER A 23 6.02 6.11 8.75
CA SER A 23 7.08 5.51 7.94
C SER A 23 6.58 5.10 6.55
N GLY A 24 5.33 4.65 6.46
CA GLY A 24 4.67 4.35 5.19
C GLY A 24 4.58 5.58 4.28
N TYR A 25 4.26 6.75 4.84
CA TYR A 25 4.27 8.01 4.09
C TYR A 25 5.68 8.39 3.60
N ALA A 26 6.68 8.31 4.48
CA ALA A 26 8.07 8.61 4.10
C ALA A 26 8.56 7.70 2.95
N ALA A 27 8.25 6.40 3.00
CA ALA A 27 8.62 5.47 1.95
C ALA A 27 7.96 5.78 0.59
N MET A 28 6.71 6.25 0.60
CA MET A 28 6.02 6.67 -0.62
C MET A 28 6.59 7.98 -1.17
N ASP A 29 7.00 8.91 -0.31
CA ASP A 29 7.65 10.18 -0.69
C ASP A 29 9.02 9.93 -1.34
N GLU A 30 9.83 9.09 -0.71
CA GLU A 30 11.14 8.63 -1.23
C GLU A 30 11.03 7.72 -2.46
N ARG A 31 9.81 7.34 -2.85
CA ARG A 31 9.52 6.38 -3.94
C ARG A 31 10.17 5.01 -3.74
N SER A 32 10.36 4.60 -2.47
CA SER A 32 10.79 3.26 -2.10
C SER A 32 9.63 2.28 -1.89
N ALA A 33 8.38 2.79 -1.91
CA ALA A 33 7.15 2.00 -1.95
C ALA A 33 6.13 2.63 -2.93
N LEU A 34 5.38 1.80 -3.65
CA LEU A 34 4.33 2.22 -4.59
C LEU A 34 2.99 2.48 -3.88
N LYS A 35 2.49 1.49 -3.12
CA LYS A 35 1.28 1.57 -2.28
C LYS A 35 1.44 0.72 -1.03
N VAL A 36 1.12 1.34 0.10
CA VAL A 36 1.19 0.70 1.41
C VAL A 36 -0.20 0.26 1.85
N LEU A 37 -0.33 -0.98 2.30
CA LEU A 37 -1.50 -1.51 2.98
C LEU A 37 -1.30 -1.40 4.49
N VAL A 38 -2.18 -0.71 5.19
CA VAL A 38 -2.17 -0.62 6.66
C VAL A 38 -3.07 -1.69 7.24
N THR A 39 -2.54 -2.50 8.15
CA THR A 39 -3.29 -3.52 8.89
C THR A 39 -3.52 -3.06 10.34
N PRO A 40 -4.78 -3.14 10.86
CA PRO A 40 -5.09 -2.84 12.26
C PRO A 40 -4.62 -3.92 13.23
#